data_AF-A0A243SBU6-F1
#
_entry.id   AF-A0A243SBU6-F1
#
_cell.length_a   1.000
_cell.length_b   1.000
_cell.length_c   1.000
_cell.angle_alpha   90.00
_cell.angle_beta   90.00
_cell.angle_gamma   90.00
#
_symmetry.space_group_name_H-M   'P 1'
#
loop_
_entity.id
_entity.type
_entity.pdbx_description
1 polymer ?
#
loop_
_entity_poly.entity_id
_entity_poly.type
_entity_poly.pdbx_seq_one_letter_code
_entity_poly.pdbx_strand_id
1 'polypeptide(L)'
;MENNASSIEMLFERAENYTKTSIELAKLNAIDKTADVVSSLISRMAISVVFAMFVFLSNIGLSLWVGELVGQLYFGFFIVGAFYLALALLLYY
;
A
#
# COMPACT_ATOMS: atom_id res chain seq x y z
N MET A 1 -31.83 49.26 22.43
CA MET A 1 -30.81 48.96 21.39
C MET A 1 -29.67 48.06 21.90
N GLU A 2 -29.58 47.76 23.22
CA GLU A 2 -28.58 46.82 23.79
C GLU A 2 -28.75 45.33 23.44
N ASN A 3 -29.97 44.85 23.17
CA ASN A 3 -30.24 43.41 23.02
C ASN A 3 -29.69 42.79 21.69
N ASN A 4 -29.66 43.58 20.61
CA ASN A 4 -29.19 43.08 19.31
C ASN A 4 -27.67 42.92 19.24
N ALA A 5 -26.91 43.77 19.95
CA ALA A 5 -25.45 43.66 20.04
C ALA A 5 -25.04 42.37 20.78
N SER A 6 -25.68 42.08 21.91
CA SER A 6 -25.46 40.85 22.69
C SER A 6 -25.83 39.58 21.90
N SER A 7 -26.89 39.64 21.09
CA SER A 7 -27.29 38.50 20.24
C SER A 7 -26.27 38.20 19.14
N ILE A 8 -25.71 39.23 18.49
CA ILE A 8 -24.67 39.05 17.46
C ILE A 8 -23.38 38.51 18.08
N GLU A 9 -23.02 39.00 19.26
CA GLU A 9 -21.83 38.54 20.00
C GLU A 9 -21.93 37.05 20.38
N MET A 10 -23.09 36.60 20.87
CA MET A 10 -23.34 35.17 21.13
C MET A 10 -23.29 34.31 19.86
N LEU A 11 -23.74 34.83 18.71
CA LEU A 11 -23.65 34.10 17.44
C LEU A 11 -22.19 33.99 16.97
N PHE A 12 -21.40 35.05 17.16
CA PHE A 12 -19.98 35.07 16.83
C PHE A 12 -19.21 34.08 17.70
N GLU A 13 -19.46 34.07 19.00
CA GLU A 13 -18.86 33.12 19.96
C GLU A 13 -19.19 31.66 19.62
N ARG A 14 -20.44 31.37 19.22
CA ARG A 14 -20.84 30.03 18.77
C ARG A 14 -20.16 29.64 17.46
N ALA A 15 -20.04 30.56 16.51
CA ALA A 15 -19.36 30.33 15.24
C ALA A 15 -17.86 30.08 15.44
N GLU A 16 -17.21 30.82 16.34
CA GLU A 16 -15.82 30.61 16.72
C GLU A 16 -15.62 29.24 17.36
N ASN A 17 -16.45 28.88 18.34
CA ASN A 17 -16.40 27.57 18.99
C ASN A 17 -16.61 26.43 17.99
N TYR A 18 -17.60 26.55 17.10
CA TYR A 18 -17.85 25.56 16.06
C TYR A 18 -16.67 25.42 15.09
N THR A 19 -16.07 26.55 14.70
CA THR A 19 -14.89 26.57 13.82
C THR A 19 -13.70 25.91 14.50
N LYS A 20 -13.45 26.22 15.77
CA LYS A 20 -12.40 25.61 16.59
C LYS A 20 -12.58 24.09 16.70
N THR A 21 -13.78 23.63 17.02
CA THR A 21 -14.10 22.20 17.07
C THR A 21 -13.98 21.53 15.70
N SER A 22 -14.38 22.20 14.62
CA SER A 22 -14.26 21.67 13.26
C SER A 22 -12.80 21.47 12.85
N ILE A 23 -11.92 22.42 13.20
CA ILE A 23 -10.47 22.31 12.97
C ILE A 23 -9.87 21.17 13.80
N GLU A 24 -10.29 21.04 15.06
CA GLU A 24 -9.82 19.97 15.95
C GLU A 24 -10.26 18.59 15.44
N LEU A 25 -11.51 18.44 15.00
CA LEU A 25 -12.02 17.24 14.36
C LEU A 25 -11.29 16.93 13.05
N ALA A 26 -11.02 17.94 12.22
CA ALA A 26 -10.26 17.73 10.99
C ALA A 26 -8.85 17.22 11.28
N LYS A 27 -8.16 17.78 12.29
CA LYS A 27 -6.86 17.31 12.75
C LYS A 27 -6.93 15.87 13.26
N LEU A 28 -7.92 15.54 14.08
CA LEU A 28 -8.05 14.21 14.66
C LEU A 28 -8.36 13.16 13.57
N ASN A 29 -9.30 13.45 12.67
CA ASN A 29 -9.62 12.59 11.52
C ASN A 29 -8.44 12.41 10.59
N ALA A 30 -7.64 13.46 10.35
CA ALA A 30 -6.43 13.35 9.53
C ALA A 30 -5.42 12.38 10.15
N ILE A 31 -5.20 12.46 11.47
CA ILE A 31 -4.31 11.54 12.20
C ILE A 31 -4.83 10.11 12.12
N ASP A 32 -6.10 9.89 12.45
CA ASP A 32 -6.75 8.57 12.46
C ASP A 32 -6.69 7.91 11.07
N LYS A 33 -7.13 8.63 10.03
CA LYS A 33 -7.10 8.14 8.65
C LYS A 33 -5.69 7.80 8.19
N THR A 34 -4.71 8.63 8.55
CA THR A 34 -3.31 8.40 8.18
C THR A 34 -2.78 7.15 8.90
N ALA A 35 -3.08 7.00 10.19
CA ALA A 35 -2.68 5.84 10.97
C ALA A 35 -3.26 4.54 10.40
N ASP A 36 -4.55 4.53 10.04
CA ASP A 36 -5.21 3.38 9.41
C ASP A 36 -4.58 3.00 8.06
N VAL A 37 -4.33 4.00 7.21
CA VAL A 37 -3.70 3.77 5.90
C VAL A 37 -2.28 3.24 6.08
N VAL A 38 -1.47 3.86 6.94
CA VAL A 38 -0.09 3.42 7.18
C VAL A 38 -0.06 2.02 7.80
N SER A 39 -0.89 1.75 8.81
CA SER A 39 -0.98 0.44 9.45
C SER A 39 -1.36 -0.66 8.45
N SER A 40 -2.41 -0.43 7.67
CA SER A 40 -2.84 -1.40 6.64
C SER A 40 -1.81 -1.59 5.53
N LEU A 41 -1.09 -0.53 5.13
CA LEU A 41 0.00 -0.62 4.15
C LEU A 41 1.17 -1.43 4.68
N ILE A 42 1.60 -1.20 5.92
CA ILE A 42 2.72 -1.94 6.54
C ILE A 42 2.39 -3.43 6.60
N SER A 43 1.19 -3.81 7.07
CA SER A 43 0.77 -5.21 7.11
C SER A 43 0.75 -5.85 5.72
N ARG A 44 0.20 -5.15 4.71
CA ARG A 44 0.18 -5.65 3.33
C ARG A 44 1.57 -5.75 2.72
N MET A 45 2.44 -4.78 2.98
CA MET A 45 3.84 -4.81 2.53
C MET A 45 4.60 -5.97 3.14
N ALA A 46 4.46 -6.22 4.45
CA ALA A 46 5.12 -7.35 5.10
C ALA A 46 4.74 -8.69 4.45
N ILE A 47 3.43 -8.91 4.22
CA ILE A 47 2.94 -10.12 3.53
C ILE A 47 3.48 -10.19 2.11
N SER A 48 3.48 -9.07 1.38
CA SER A 48 3.98 -9.00 0.00
C SER A 48 5.47 -9.32 -0.08
N VAL A 49 6.28 -8.88 0.87
CA VAL A 49 7.72 -9.18 0.92
C VAL A 49 7.94 -10.68 1.15
N VAL A 50 7.23 -11.29 2.11
CA VAL A 50 7.33 -12.74 2.37
C VAL A 50 6.92 -13.53 1.13
N PHE A 51 5.82 -13.14 0.49
CA PHE A 51 5.35 -13.77 -0.75
C PHE A 51 6.37 -13.61 -1.90
N ALA A 52 6.92 -12.42 -2.08
CA ALA A 52 7.96 -12.16 -3.07
C ALA A 52 9.21 -13.02 -2.83
N MET A 53 9.66 -13.15 -1.57
CA MET A 53 10.77 -14.04 -1.21
C MET A 53 10.44 -15.50 -1.50
N PHE A 54 9.23 -15.96 -1.19
CA PHE A 54 8.79 -17.32 -1.52
C PHE A 54 8.83 -17.59 -3.03
N VAL A 55 8.30 -16.67 -3.84
CA VAL A 55 8.32 -16.79 -5.31
C VAL A 55 9.76 -16.75 -5.85
N PHE A 56 10.61 -15.90 -5.30
CA PHE A 56 12.02 -15.80 -5.68
C PHE A 56 12.79 -17.09 -5.38
N LEU A 57 12.65 -17.64 -4.17
CA LEU A 57 13.27 -18.94 -3.83
C LEU A 57 12.71 -20.07 -4.69
N SER A 58 11.40 -20.07 -4.94
CA SER A 58 10.76 -21.07 -5.80
C SER A 58 11.30 -21.03 -7.23
N ASN A 59 11.56 -19.83 -7.76
CA ASN A 59 12.20 -19.65 -9.07
C ASN A 59 13.61 -20.25 -9.13
N ILE A 60 14.43 -20.01 -8.10
CA ILE A 60 15.76 -20.58 -8.00
C ILE A 60 15.67 -22.11 -7.93
N GLY A 61 14.77 -22.65 -7.09
CA GLY A 61 14.56 -24.08 -6.95
C GLY A 61 14.14 -24.75 -8.26
N LEU A 62 13.16 -24.16 -8.96
CA LEU A 62 12.73 -24.63 -10.28
C LEU A 62 13.87 -24.63 -11.30
N SER A 63 14.63 -23.55 -11.33
CA SER A 63 15.80 -23.44 -12.21
C SER A 63 16.83 -24.53 -11.92
N LEU A 64 17.19 -24.74 -10.65
CA LEU A 64 18.16 -25.77 -10.26
C LEU A 64 17.65 -27.17 -10.62
N TRP A 65 16.37 -27.45 -10.35
CA TRP A 65 15.75 -28.73 -10.67
C TRP A 65 15.75 -29.01 -12.18
N VAL A 66 15.35 -28.03 -13.00
CA VAL A 66 15.41 -28.14 -14.47
C VAL A 66 16.87 -28.27 -14.94
N GLY A 67 17.79 -27.53 -14.33
CA GLY A 67 19.22 -27.60 -14.64
C GLY A 67 19.83 -28.97 -14.35
N GLU A 68 19.41 -29.61 -13.26
CA GLU A 68 19.83 -30.98 -12.90
C GLU A 68 19.28 -32.01 -13.90
N LEU A 69 18.02 -31.87 -14.34
CA LEU A 69 17.44 -32.73 -15.38
C LEU A 69 18.17 -32.62 -16.72
N VAL A 70 18.66 -31.43 -17.07
CA VAL A 70 19.42 -31.15 -18.29
C VAL A 70 20.90 -31.49 -18.13
N GLY A 71 21.35 -31.82 -16.91
CA GLY A 71 22.73 -32.17 -16.58
C GLY A 71 23.68 -30.97 -16.42
N GLN A 72 23.20 -29.74 -16.59
CA GLN A 72 23.96 -28.52 -16.29
C GLN A 72 23.07 -27.42 -15.71
N LEU A 73 23.47 -26.87 -14.56
CA LEU A 73 22.70 -25.88 -13.81
C LEU A 73 22.40 -24.60 -14.61
N TYR A 74 23.34 -24.14 -15.43
CA TYR A 74 23.18 -22.91 -16.22
C TYR A 74 22.01 -23.00 -17.21
N PHE A 75 21.78 -24.17 -17.81
CA PHE A 75 20.67 -24.37 -18.74
C PHE A 75 19.31 -24.29 -18.05
N GLY A 76 19.23 -24.66 -16.76
CA GLY A 76 18.02 -24.49 -15.97
C GLY A 76 17.53 -23.05 -15.91
N PHE A 77 18.44 -22.11 -15.65
CA PHE A 77 18.11 -20.67 -15.61
C PHE A 77 17.70 -20.15 -16.98
N PHE A 78 18.39 -20.57 -18.04
CA PHE A 78 18.06 -20.18 -19.42
C PHE A 78 16.69 -20.69 -19.87
N ILE A 79 16.33 -21.94 -19.53
CA ILE A 79 15.04 -22.52 -19.90
C ILE A 79 13.90 -21.82 -19.17
N VAL A 80 14.03 -21.61 -17.87
CA VAL A 80 13.02 -20.88 -17.08
C VAL A 80 12.88 -19.43 -17.57
N GLY A 81 13.99 -18.76 -17.89
CA GLY A 81 13.97 -17.42 -18.47
C GLY A 81 13.32 -17.36 -19.86
N ALA A 82 13.61 -18.32 -20.73
CA ALA A 82 12.99 -18.43 -22.06
C ALA A 82 11.48 -18.70 -21.96
N PHE A 83 11.05 -19.51 -20.99
CA PHE A 83 9.63 -19.73 -20.69
C PHE A 83 8.94 -18.41 -20.29
N TYR A 84 9.56 -17.60 -19.44
CA TYR A 84 9.00 -16.29 -19.08
C TYR A 84 8.95 -15.32 -20.27
N LEU A 85 9.97 -15.33 -21.14
CA LEU A 85 9.95 -14.55 -22.37
C LEU A 85 8.79 -14.99 -23.29
N ALA A 86 8.59 -16.30 -23.47
CA ALA A 86 7.52 -16.85 -24.27
C ALA A 86 6.14 -16.47 -23.71
N LEU A 87 5.94 -16.56 -22.39
CA LEU A 87 4.72 -16.09 -21.73
C LEU A 87 4.50 -14.59 -21.93
N ALA A 88 5.54 -13.76 -21.82
CA ALA A 88 5.43 -12.33 -22.04
C ALA A 88 4.99 -12.02 -23.48
N LEU A 89 5.54 -12.73 -24.47
CA LEU A 89 5.12 -12.61 -25.87
C LEU A 89 3.68 -13.07 -26.08
N LEU A 90 3.26 -14.18 -25.47
CA LEU A 90 1.89 -14.69 -25.55
C LEU A 90 0.85 -13.81 -24.86
N LEU A 91 1.24 -13.05 -23.83
CA LEU A 91 0.33 -12.10 -23.16
C LEU A 91 0.28 -10.74 -23.87
N TYR A 92 1.35 -10.39 -24.58
CA TYR A 92 1.45 -9.12 -25.30
C TYR A 92 0.73 -9.15 -26.66
N TYR A 93 0.82 -10.28 -27.38
CA TYR A 93 0.16 -10.51 -28.67
C TYR A 93 -1.17 -11.24 -28.48
#